data_AF-A0A923HRW8-F1
#
_entry.id   AF-A0A923HRW8-F1
#
_cell.length_a   1.000
_cell.length_b   1.000
_cell.length_c   1.000
_cell.angle_alpha   90.00
_cell.angle_beta   90.00
_cell.angle_gamma   90.00
#
_symmetry.space_group_name_H-M   'P 1'
#
loop_
_entity.id
_entity.type
_entity.pdbx_description
1 polymer ?
#
loop_
_entity_poly.entity_id
_entity_poly.type
_entity_poly.pdbx_seq_one_letter_code
_entity_poly.pdbx_strand_id
1 'polypeptide(L)'
;MVQRLVRRRQGGFNYVITMFVVAVVSAAAMHGVGNMLTKAKREKEAQLMWVGRAYRDAIKSYYENSPGTLKTYPPDLQALLTDARATRIRRPLRRLYRDPITNGEEWGVVYHESGGVMGVFSLSKNAPFKVDGFDIDEVSFKNAKHYTDWRFVYQPK
;
A
#
# COMPACT_ATOMS: atom_id res chain seq x y z
N MET A 1 47.08 -29.73 67.36
CA MET A 1 46.70 -28.64 66.42
C MET A 1 45.99 -29.28 65.23
N VAL A 2 44.65 -29.26 65.17
CA VAL A 2 43.88 -29.94 64.11
C VAL A 2 43.07 -28.88 63.35
N GLN A 3 43.50 -28.59 62.12
CA GLN A 3 42.79 -27.70 61.20
C GLN A 3 41.55 -28.41 60.63
N ARG A 4 40.36 -27.88 60.91
CA ARG A 4 39.12 -28.25 60.19
C ARG A 4 39.17 -27.65 58.79
N LEU A 5 39.24 -28.50 57.76
CA LEU A 5 39.00 -28.10 56.38
C LEU A 5 37.50 -27.81 56.19
N VAL A 6 37.16 -26.53 56.12
CA VAL A 6 35.82 -26.09 55.71
C VAL A 6 35.66 -26.39 54.22
N ARG A 7 34.96 -27.47 53.90
CA ARG A 7 34.62 -27.83 52.52
C ARG A 7 33.54 -26.86 52.02
N ARG A 8 33.95 -25.82 51.29
CA ARG A 8 33.01 -24.95 50.55
C ARG A 8 32.30 -25.79 49.49
N ARG A 9 31.01 -26.06 49.67
CA ARG A 9 30.13 -26.59 48.63
C ARG A 9 29.96 -25.51 47.56
N GLN A 10 30.73 -25.62 46.48
CA GLN A 10 30.60 -24.74 45.32
C GLN A 10 29.35 -25.11 44.51
N GLY A 11 28.42 -24.17 44.42
CA GLY A 11 27.97 -23.60 43.14
C GLY A 11 27.05 -24.39 42.20
N GLY A 12 26.61 -25.62 42.51
CA GLY A 12 25.77 -26.40 41.59
C GLY A 12 24.42 -25.75 41.21
N PHE A 13 23.79 -25.04 42.16
CA PHE A 13 22.50 -24.39 41.94
C PHE A 13 22.58 -23.20 40.98
N ASN A 14 23.69 -22.45 41.03
CA ASN A 14 23.89 -21.29 40.14
C ASN A 14 23.97 -21.72 38.67
N TYR A 15 24.57 -22.88 38.40
CA TYR A 15 24.68 -23.39 37.02
C TYR A 15 23.30 -23.77 36.44
N VAL A 16 22.45 -24.40 37.26
CA VAL A 16 21.09 -24.78 36.86
C VAL A 16 20.22 -23.54 36.60
N ILE A 17 20.32 -22.52 37.46
CA ILE A 17 19.63 -21.24 37.23
C ILE A 17 20.12 -20.59 35.94
N THR A 18 21.44 -20.52 35.72
CA THR A 18 21.99 -19.90 34.51
C THR A 18 21.53 -20.63 33.25
N MET A 19 21.55 -21.97 33.22
CA MET A 19 21.02 -22.72 32.07
C MET A 19 19.53 -22.47 31.85
N PHE A 20 18.74 -22.38 32.93
CA PHE A 20 17.32 -22.09 32.84
C PHE A 20 17.06 -20.68 32.27
N VAL A 21 17.79 -19.67 32.75
CA VAL A 21 17.71 -18.30 32.23
C VAL A 21 18.11 -18.24 30.76
N VAL A 22 19.20 -18.90 30.37
CA VAL A 22 19.64 -18.96 28.97
C VAL A 22 18.59 -19.64 28.10
N ALA A 23 17.96 -20.74 28.57
CA ALA A 23 16.91 -21.43 27.84
C ALA A 23 15.66 -20.54 27.64
N VAL A 24 15.24 -19.82 28.67
CA VAL A 24 14.09 -18.90 28.60
C VAL A 24 14.39 -17.72 27.67
N VAL A 25 15.58 -17.12 27.75
CA VAL A 25 15.99 -16.02 26.86
C VAL A 25 16.07 -16.49 25.41
N SER A 26 16.61 -17.68 25.17
CA SER A 26 16.69 -18.30 23.83
C SER A 26 15.30 -18.58 23.25
N ALA A 27 14.38 -19.09 24.06
CA ALA A 27 13.00 -19.34 23.65
C ALA A 27 12.21 -18.04 23.40
N ALA A 28 12.45 -17.00 24.20
CA ALA A 28 11.82 -15.69 24.02
C ALA A 28 12.28 -15.02 22.71
N ALA A 29 13.55 -15.18 22.32
CA ALA A 29 14.11 -14.58 21.11
C ALA A 29 13.50 -15.09 19.80
N MET A 30 12.80 -16.23 19.79
CA MET A 30 12.13 -16.76 18.60
C MET A 30 10.80 -16.05 18.25
N HIS A 31 10.26 -15.22 19.15
CA HIS A 31 9.01 -14.50 18.94
C HIS A 31 9.24 -13.14 18.27
N GLY A 32 9.70 -13.11 17.02
CA GLY A 32 9.83 -11.81 16.33
C GLY A 32 10.47 -11.78 14.96
N VAL A 33 11.04 -12.89 14.47
CA VAL A 33 11.71 -12.92 13.16
C VAL A 33 10.78 -13.54 12.13
N GLY A 34 9.75 -12.79 11.76
CA GLY A 34 8.85 -13.17 10.69
C GLY A 34 8.23 -11.93 10.08
N ASN A 35 8.48 -11.75 8.77
CA ASN A 35 7.60 -11.03 7.85
C ASN A 35 8.03 -9.60 7.44
N MET A 36 9.32 -9.25 7.42
CA MET A 36 9.77 -8.01 6.75
C MET A 36 9.27 -7.91 5.31
N LEU A 37 9.32 -9.01 4.55
CA LEU A 37 8.82 -9.07 3.16
C LEU A 37 7.30 -8.82 3.07
N THR A 38 6.52 -9.37 4.00
CA THR A 38 5.06 -9.19 4.04
C THR A 38 4.70 -7.76 4.45
N LYS A 39 5.45 -7.15 5.38
CA LYS A 39 5.28 -5.74 5.75
C LYS A 39 5.51 -4.82 4.54
N ALA A 40 6.63 -5.00 3.84
CA ALA A 40 6.94 -4.23 2.64
C ALA A 40 5.87 -4.40 1.54
N LYS A 41 5.35 -5.62 1.34
CA LYS A 41 4.25 -5.85 0.37
C LYS A 41 2.98 -5.10 0.76
N ARG A 42 2.59 -5.14 2.04
CA ARG A 42 1.41 -4.41 2.55
C ARG A 42 1.58 -2.90 2.45
N GLU A 43 2.77 -2.37 2.71
CA GLU A 43 3.07 -0.95 2.56
C GLU A 43 2.93 -0.50 1.10
N LYS A 44 3.50 -1.26 0.15
CA LYS A 44 3.34 -0.98 -1.29
C LYS A 44 1.89 -1.04 -1.74
N GLU A 45 1.11 -1.98 -1.22
CA GLU A 45 -0.33 -2.09 -1.51
C GLU A 45 -1.13 -0.92 -0.93
N ALA A 46 -0.85 -0.51 0.32
CA ALA A 46 -1.47 0.67 0.91
C ALA A 46 -1.11 1.93 0.12
N GLN A 47 0.13 2.03 -0.36
CA GLN A 47 0.55 3.09 -1.26
C GLN A 47 -0.17 3.03 -2.61
N LEU A 48 -0.38 1.85 -3.19
CA LEU A 48 -1.17 1.68 -4.42
C LEU A 48 -2.58 2.22 -4.22
N MET A 49 -3.22 1.88 -3.10
CA MET A 49 -4.56 2.35 -2.77
C MET A 49 -4.61 3.86 -2.61
N TRP A 50 -3.60 4.45 -1.96
CA TRP A 50 -3.51 5.90 -1.81
C TRP A 50 -3.28 6.61 -3.15
N VAL A 51 -2.36 6.11 -3.98
CA VAL A 51 -2.07 6.67 -5.31
C VAL A 51 -3.28 6.53 -6.25
N GLY A 52 -3.91 5.36 -6.27
CA GLY A 52 -5.09 5.10 -7.10
C GLY A 52 -6.26 6.02 -6.73
N ARG A 53 -6.51 6.23 -5.44
CA ARG A 53 -7.48 7.23 -4.96
C ARG A 53 -7.11 8.64 -5.38
N ALA A 54 -5.84 9.03 -5.28
CA ALA A 54 -5.39 10.35 -5.74
C ALA A 54 -5.65 10.57 -7.24
N TYR A 55 -5.45 9.55 -8.08
CA TYR A 55 -5.82 9.62 -9.50
C TYR A 55 -7.34 9.73 -9.70
N ARG A 56 -8.13 8.89 -9.02
CA ARG A 56 -9.60 8.96 -9.08
C ARG A 56 -10.12 10.33 -8.69
N ASP A 57 -9.62 10.90 -7.60
CA ASP A 57 -10.03 12.22 -7.10
C ASP A 57 -9.59 13.34 -8.04
N ALA A 58 -8.42 13.21 -8.67
CA ALA A 58 -7.95 14.13 -9.70
C ALA A 58 -8.85 14.08 -10.95
N ILE A 59 -9.23 12.88 -11.41
CA ILE A 59 -10.15 12.69 -12.54
C ILE A 59 -11.53 13.25 -12.21
N LYS A 60 -12.04 12.98 -11.00
CA LYS A 60 -13.28 13.57 -10.49
C LYS A 60 -13.24 15.09 -10.55
N SER A 61 -12.19 15.69 -10.00
CA SER A 61 -11.99 17.13 -10.02
C SER A 61 -11.93 17.68 -11.45
N TYR A 62 -11.23 17.01 -12.37
CA TYR A 62 -11.20 17.40 -13.78
C TYR A 62 -12.58 17.35 -14.44
N TYR A 63 -13.31 16.26 -14.21
CA TYR A 63 -14.65 16.07 -14.77
C TYR A 63 -15.63 17.13 -14.24
N GLU A 64 -15.70 17.31 -12.93
CA GLU A 64 -16.62 18.24 -12.27
C GLU A 64 -16.34 19.70 -12.64
N ASN A 65 -15.07 20.07 -12.85
CA ASN A 65 -14.66 21.44 -13.18
C ASN A 65 -14.64 21.75 -14.69
N SER A 66 -15.09 20.83 -15.55
CA SER A 66 -15.19 21.09 -16.99
C SER A 66 -16.05 22.35 -17.26
N PRO A 67 -15.53 23.34 -18.01
CA PRO A 67 -16.25 24.56 -18.32
C PRO A 67 -17.43 24.29 -19.26
N GLY A 68 -18.59 24.83 -18.90
CA GLY A 68 -19.85 24.65 -19.66
C GLY A 68 -20.70 23.49 -19.15
N THR A 69 -21.71 23.13 -19.95
CA THR A 69 -22.73 22.12 -19.59
C THR A 69 -22.27 20.69 -19.89
N LEU A 70 -21.36 20.51 -20.85
CA LEU A 70 -20.78 19.20 -21.17
C LEU A 70 -19.60 18.90 -20.23
N LYS A 71 -19.74 17.81 -19.46
CA LYS A 71 -18.68 17.30 -18.60
C LYS A 71 -17.84 16.29 -19.38
N THR A 72 -16.51 16.47 -19.37
CA THR A 72 -15.60 15.67 -20.19
C THR A 72 -14.47 15.13 -19.34
N TYR A 73 -14.09 13.87 -19.60
CA TYR A 73 -12.91 13.26 -18.98
C TYR A 73 -11.60 13.85 -19.53
N PRO A 74 -10.51 13.79 -18.76
CA PRO A 74 -9.20 14.22 -19.26
C PRO A 74 -8.76 13.36 -20.45
N PRO A 75 -8.15 13.93 -21.51
CA PRO A 75 -7.72 13.16 -22.68
C PRO A 75 -6.60 12.18 -22.35
N ASP A 76 -5.72 12.54 -21.42
CA ASP A 76 -4.58 11.76 -20.97
C ASP A 76 -4.29 12.01 -19.47
N LEU A 77 -3.35 11.26 -18.89
CA LEU A 77 -2.93 11.48 -17.51
C LEU A 77 -2.15 12.79 -17.33
N GLN A 78 -1.51 13.30 -18.38
CA GLN A 78 -0.75 14.55 -18.33
C GLN A 78 -1.66 15.76 -18.10
N ALA A 79 -2.89 15.74 -18.64
CA ALA A 79 -3.90 16.75 -18.40
C ALA A 79 -4.31 16.87 -16.92
N LEU A 80 -4.04 15.86 -16.08
CA LEU A 80 -4.28 15.93 -14.64
C LEU A 80 -3.25 16.79 -13.89
N LEU A 81 -2.09 17.11 -14.49
CA LEU A 81 -1.06 17.94 -13.86
C LEU A 81 -1.43 19.43 -13.88
N THR A 82 -1.93 19.91 -15.02
CA THR A 82 -2.31 21.30 -15.21
C THR A 82 -3.55 21.35 -16.08
N ASP A 83 -4.65 21.77 -15.49
CA ASP A 83 -5.87 22.04 -16.26
C ASP A 83 -5.81 23.47 -16.81
N ALA A 84 -5.53 23.60 -18.10
CA ALA A 84 -5.50 24.87 -18.82
C ALA A 84 -6.92 25.39 -19.20
N ARG A 85 -7.96 24.57 -19.01
CA ARG A 85 -9.36 24.93 -19.34
C ARG A 85 -10.04 25.67 -18.20
N ALA A 86 -9.54 25.50 -16.98
CA ALA A 86 -10.08 26.16 -15.80
C ALA A 86 -9.74 27.65 -15.79
N THR A 87 -10.73 28.50 -15.49
CA THR A 87 -10.56 29.95 -15.30
C THR A 87 -9.54 30.28 -14.21
N ARG A 88 -9.32 29.37 -13.26
CA ARG A 88 -8.25 29.44 -12.25
C ARG A 88 -7.36 28.22 -12.43
N ILE A 89 -6.04 28.43 -12.52
CA ILE A 89 -5.06 27.34 -12.61
C ILE A 89 -5.31 26.35 -11.46
N ARG A 90 -5.73 25.14 -11.81
CA ARG A 90 -5.90 24.03 -10.89
C ARG A 90 -4.94 22.92 -11.28
N ARG A 91 -4.41 22.26 -10.26
CA ARG A 91 -3.55 21.09 -10.40
C ARG A 91 -4.25 19.93 -9.71
N PRO A 92 -5.14 19.22 -10.42
CA PRO A 92 -5.84 18.04 -9.88
C PRO A 92 -4.87 17.04 -9.26
N LEU A 93 -3.68 16.90 -9.84
CA LEU A 93 -2.59 16.08 -9.34
C LEU A 93 -1.30 16.89 -9.21
N ARG A 94 -0.56 16.73 -8.11
CA ARG A 94 0.72 17.44 -7.88
C ARG A 94 1.86 16.94 -8.79
N ARG A 95 1.85 15.64 -9.10
CA ARG A 95 2.82 14.93 -9.94
C ARG A 95 2.21 13.62 -10.40
N LEU A 96 2.67 13.08 -11.52
CA LEU A 96 2.37 11.71 -11.88
C LEU A 96 3.08 10.79 -10.90
N TYR A 97 2.30 9.99 -10.18
CA TYR A 97 2.83 9.01 -9.25
C TYR A 97 3.24 7.76 -10.02
N ARG A 98 4.35 7.15 -9.61
CA ARG A 98 4.76 5.83 -10.08
C ARG A 98 3.88 4.74 -9.47
N ASP A 99 3.70 3.65 -10.20
CA ASP A 99 3.06 2.46 -9.69
C ASP A 99 3.97 1.81 -8.63
N PRO A 100 3.55 1.75 -7.35
CA PRO A 100 4.40 1.23 -6.27
C PRO A 100 4.60 -0.30 -6.34
N ILE A 101 3.79 -1.02 -7.12
CA ILE A 101 3.93 -2.47 -7.30
C ILE A 101 4.95 -2.79 -8.39
N THR A 102 4.81 -2.17 -9.57
CA THR A 102 5.73 -2.38 -10.71
C THR A 102 6.98 -1.50 -10.63
N ASN A 103 6.96 -0.45 -9.79
CA ASN A 103 7.95 0.62 -9.74
C ASN A 103 8.10 1.41 -11.05
N GLY A 104 7.11 1.31 -11.95
CA GLY A 104 7.08 1.96 -13.25
C GLY A 104 6.34 3.30 -13.24
N GLU A 105 6.58 4.11 -14.26
CA GLU A 105 5.77 5.31 -14.54
C GLU A 105 4.52 4.98 -15.37
N GLU A 106 4.47 3.78 -15.94
CA GLU A 106 3.37 3.30 -16.76
C GLU A 106 2.20 2.81 -15.91
N TRP A 107 1.02 3.33 -16.23
CA TRP A 107 -0.25 2.91 -15.65
C TRP A 107 -1.14 2.33 -16.74
N GLY A 108 -1.92 1.31 -16.38
CA GLY A 108 -3.08 0.92 -17.16
C GLY A 108 -4.13 2.01 -17.08
N VAL A 109 -4.72 2.35 -18.22
CA VAL A 109 -5.71 3.43 -18.34
C VAL A 109 -7.07 2.83 -18.69
N VAL A 110 -8.11 3.29 -18.01
CA VAL A 110 -9.50 2.97 -18.34
C VAL A 110 -10.08 4.15 -19.10
N TYR A 111 -10.56 3.89 -20.31
CA TYR A 111 -11.19 4.91 -21.15
C TYR A 111 -12.72 4.83 -21.05
N HIS A 112 -13.36 5.99 -21.11
CA HIS A 112 -14.82 6.08 -21.24
C HIS A 112 -15.25 5.87 -22.70
N GLU A 113 -16.49 5.44 -22.93
CA GLU A 113 -17.05 5.23 -24.28
C GLU A 113 -17.04 6.51 -25.12
N SER A 114 -17.26 7.66 -24.48
CA SER A 114 -17.18 8.98 -25.12
C SER A 114 -15.73 9.48 -25.32
N GLY A 115 -14.74 8.67 -24.97
CA GLY A 115 -13.33 9.05 -24.92
C GLY A 115 -12.90 9.71 -23.60
N GLY A 116 -11.59 9.77 -23.42
CA GLY A 116 -10.95 10.30 -22.22
C GLY A 116 -10.76 9.26 -21.11
N VAL A 117 -9.87 9.59 -20.19
CA VAL A 117 -9.42 8.74 -19.08
C VAL A 117 -10.37 8.86 -17.91
N MET A 118 -11.09 7.78 -17.61
CA MET A 118 -12.00 7.69 -16.47
C MET A 118 -11.39 7.01 -15.25
N GLY A 119 -10.24 6.34 -15.42
CA GLY A 119 -9.57 5.68 -14.31
C GLY A 119 -8.21 5.11 -14.66
N VAL A 120 -7.55 4.56 -13.64
CA VAL A 120 -6.24 3.91 -13.77
C VAL A 120 -6.20 2.58 -13.02
N PHE A 121 -5.29 1.70 -13.41
CA PHE A 121 -4.98 0.45 -12.71
C PHE A 121 -3.50 0.10 -12.84
N SER A 122 -2.99 -0.70 -11.88
CA SER A 122 -1.61 -1.18 -11.94
C SER A 122 -1.48 -2.28 -13.02
N LEU A 123 -0.39 -2.28 -13.78
CA LEU A 123 -0.12 -3.31 -14.79
C LEU A 123 0.35 -4.65 -14.15
N SER A 124 0.51 -4.69 -12.83
CA SER A 124 1.00 -5.88 -12.14
C SER A 124 -0.02 -7.02 -12.11
N LYS A 125 0.39 -8.20 -12.58
CA LYS A 125 -0.35 -9.46 -12.46
C LYS A 125 -0.16 -10.13 -11.09
N ASN A 126 0.43 -9.46 -10.11
CA ASN A 126 0.58 -10.02 -8.78
C ASN A 126 -0.76 -10.03 -8.04
N ALA A 127 -0.95 -11.03 -7.18
CA ALA A 127 -2.15 -11.14 -6.37
C ALA A 127 -2.13 -10.15 -5.20
N PRO A 128 -3.24 -9.40 -4.98
CA PRO A 128 -3.39 -8.50 -3.86
C PRO A 128 -3.45 -9.26 -2.54
N PHE A 129 -2.99 -8.61 -1.47
CA PHE A 129 -3.09 -9.11 -0.11
C PHE A 129 -4.45 -8.80 0.52
N LYS A 130 -5.00 -7.61 0.26
CA LYS A 130 -6.34 -7.21 0.69
C LYS A 130 -7.41 -7.84 -0.20
N VAL A 131 -8.33 -8.58 0.41
CA VAL A 131 -9.45 -9.25 -0.27
C VAL A 131 -10.79 -8.62 0.10
N ASP A 132 -10.88 -7.96 1.26
CA ASP A 132 -12.12 -7.37 1.78
C ASP A 132 -11.88 -6.09 2.61
N GLY A 133 -12.97 -5.47 3.06
CA GLY A 133 -12.97 -4.24 3.85
C GLY A 133 -12.60 -3.01 3.01
N PHE A 134 -13.04 -2.98 1.75
CA PHE A 134 -12.90 -1.83 0.87
C PHE A 134 -13.99 -0.79 1.15
N ASP A 135 -13.70 0.46 0.82
CA ASP A 135 -14.70 1.54 0.88
C ASP A 135 -15.79 1.33 -0.20
N ILE A 136 -16.91 2.03 -0.08
CA ILE A 136 -18.07 1.90 -0.99
C ILE A 136 -17.68 2.13 -2.46
N ASP A 137 -16.74 3.04 -2.70
CA ASP A 137 -16.26 3.39 -4.05
C ASP A 137 -15.25 2.36 -4.61
N GLU A 138 -14.94 1.30 -3.86
CA GLU A 138 -13.88 0.31 -4.14
C GLU A 138 -14.40 -1.13 -4.00
N VAL A 139 -15.72 -1.32 -3.91
CA VAL A 139 -16.35 -2.65 -3.75
C VAL A 139 -16.02 -3.58 -4.92
N SER A 140 -15.76 -3.03 -6.11
CA SER A 140 -15.32 -3.78 -7.29
C SER A 140 -13.97 -4.49 -7.12
N PHE A 141 -13.18 -4.12 -6.10
CA PHE A 141 -11.88 -4.73 -5.82
C PHE A 141 -11.98 -6.03 -5.01
N LYS A 142 -13.15 -6.31 -4.44
CA LYS A 142 -13.39 -7.50 -3.63
C LYS A 142 -13.14 -8.76 -4.46
N ASN A 143 -12.39 -9.70 -3.91
CA ASN A 143 -12.01 -10.96 -4.56
C ASN A 143 -11.22 -10.81 -5.88
N ALA A 144 -10.63 -9.64 -6.15
CA ALA A 144 -9.70 -9.45 -7.25
C ALA A 144 -8.54 -10.45 -7.19
N LYS A 145 -8.19 -11.03 -8.35
CA LYS A 145 -7.07 -11.99 -8.44
C LYS A 145 -5.75 -11.30 -8.72
N HIS A 146 -5.79 -10.13 -9.36
CA HIS A 146 -4.62 -9.38 -9.76
C HIS A 146 -4.80 -7.87 -9.48
N TYR A 147 -3.70 -7.14 -9.32
CA TYR A 147 -3.76 -5.67 -9.19
C TYR A 147 -4.29 -4.97 -10.45
N THR A 148 -4.28 -5.64 -11.61
CA THR A 148 -4.96 -5.17 -12.82
C THR A 148 -6.47 -5.05 -12.69
N ASP A 149 -7.06 -5.79 -11.75
CA ASP A 149 -8.50 -5.79 -11.49
C ASP A 149 -8.89 -4.61 -10.58
N TRP A 150 -7.92 -4.02 -9.87
CA TRP A 150 -8.11 -2.83 -9.06
C TRP A 150 -8.13 -1.58 -9.94
N ARG A 151 -9.30 -1.33 -10.52
CA ARG A 151 -9.56 -0.19 -11.42
C ARG A 151 -10.09 1.01 -10.64
N PHE A 152 -9.22 1.98 -10.40
CA PHE A 152 -9.56 3.25 -9.75
C PHE A 152 -10.28 4.16 -10.73
N VAL A 153 -11.60 3.97 -10.84
CA VAL A 153 -12.45 4.63 -11.81
C VAL A 153 -13.34 5.65 -11.10
N TYR A 154 -13.52 6.81 -11.73
CA TYR A 154 -14.56 7.75 -11.37
C TYR A 154 -15.70 7.67 -12.40
N GLN A 155 -16.93 7.45 -11.91
CA GLN A 155 -18.16 7.59 -12.68
C GLN A 155 -19.11 8.51 -11.91
N PRO A 156 -19.70 9.53 -12.57
CA PRO A 156 -20.73 10.35 -11.94
C PRO A 156 -21.94 9.47 -11.61
N LYS A 157 -22.58 9.73 -10.46
CA LYS A 157 -23.82 9.07 -10.02
C LYS A 157 -25.04 9.72 -10.65
#